data_AF-A0A8H6B009-F1
#
_entry.id   AF-A0A8H6B009-F1
#
_cell.length_a   1.000
_cell.length_b   1.000
_cell.length_c   1.000
_cell.angle_alpha   90.00
_cell.angle_beta   90.00
_cell.angle_gamma   90.00
#
_symmetry.space_group_name_H-M   'P 1'
#
loop_
_entity.id
_entity.type
_entity.pdbx_description
1 polymer ?
#
loop_
_entity_poly.entity_id
_entity_poly.type
_entity_poly.pdbx_seq_one_letter_code
_entity_poly.pdbx_strand_id
1 'polypeptide(L)'
;MSNEPDLSLPSTAPSMARYREHTLNLPPTALYTLVDLTDAEFEDCQRECESRCVERESDRGTSVRLAPQSRFVGQPLRAVFDYHIDLVAQNIFEPFYFIAVVEKEWRSKGVILVTLDKMDADDSNCNVDSFRTKAADSGLNIANLQIANMGWDELKDFTGLRSDEGNDEDDKFDKNENDDDVDNNDGPPAPIKNIPLGYYIPIYIHSSLSEEDVVAKLEPGFKHKSPEDLACRVQAKLTPPFSTSSPTSTRDLIQQAAILHPQRCSKNRWLHKTHVLVIDTANPDENGMLMVKLPSWDGSHLETTGNKESRGIGKGTFTTPPHIRIPYSCNDGLQTRFLILANGDADWPSESVREQAVFIAFQYNTHGKELGFCAESIDSEAAKRSPGEERLVYAPQVIKRPGHGLEQIKWSYDEAVKRFPWFCREKRFVEGLDKTFFICIDGDEVTKTGLLLVRRKWDGNLWDRTRDELLDLPIDDVKTVRVPIKEALAILEKGKKGETDGMSDGLKDFFL
;
A
#
# COMPACT_ATOMS: atom_id res chain seq x y z
N MET A 1 -0.28 33.90 -40.21
CA MET A 1 0.91 33.67 -39.37
C MET A 1 0.50 32.60 -38.38
N SER A 2 1.12 31.42 -38.43
CA SER A 2 0.80 30.36 -37.46
C SER A 2 1.27 30.83 -36.09
N ASN A 3 0.33 31.17 -35.22
CA ASN A 3 0.59 31.45 -33.81
C ASN A 3 0.69 30.11 -33.07
N GLU A 4 1.59 29.24 -33.49
CA GLU A 4 1.87 28.03 -32.75
C GLU A 4 2.70 28.39 -31.51
N PRO A 5 2.29 27.93 -30.31
CA PRO A 5 3.05 28.16 -29.09
C PRO A 5 4.44 27.54 -29.20
N ASP A 6 5.46 28.24 -28.72
CA ASP A 6 6.81 27.68 -28.60
C ASP A 6 6.83 26.68 -27.44
N LEU A 7 6.88 25.39 -27.77
CA LEU A 7 6.91 24.28 -26.82
C LEU A 7 8.34 23.80 -26.47
N SER A 8 9.37 24.57 -26.84
CA SER A 8 10.75 24.19 -26.56
C SER A 8 11.02 24.11 -25.04
N LEU A 9 11.69 23.04 -24.65
CA LEU A 9 12.15 22.77 -23.29
C LEU A 9 13.66 22.49 -23.31
N PRO A 10 14.40 22.78 -22.23
CA PRO A 10 15.76 22.27 -22.06
C PRO A 10 15.77 20.74 -22.10
N SER A 11 16.87 20.11 -22.52
CA SER A 11 16.98 18.65 -22.52
C SER A 11 17.11 18.04 -21.13
N THR A 12 17.56 18.83 -20.15
CA THR A 12 17.86 18.38 -18.79
C THR A 12 17.50 19.45 -17.76
N ALA A 13 17.19 19.03 -16.53
CA ALA A 13 16.93 19.88 -15.38
C ALA A 13 17.76 19.43 -14.15
N PRO A 14 19.09 19.62 -14.15
CA PRO A 14 19.96 19.05 -13.11
C PRO A 14 19.63 19.49 -11.67
N SER A 15 19.03 20.68 -11.50
CA SER A 15 18.58 21.18 -10.20
C SER A 15 17.49 20.32 -9.56
N MET A 16 16.85 19.43 -10.32
CA MET A 16 15.78 18.56 -9.84
C MET A 16 16.29 17.33 -9.10
N ALA A 17 17.54 16.91 -9.32
CA ALA A 17 18.12 15.72 -8.71
C ALA A 17 18.03 15.71 -7.17
N ARG A 18 18.10 16.90 -6.54
CA ARG A 18 18.04 17.07 -5.08
C ARG A 18 16.66 16.75 -4.46
N TYR A 19 15.62 16.64 -5.28
CA TYR A 19 14.26 16.37 -4.81
C TYR A 19 13.87 14.89 -4.91
N ARG A 20 14.77 14.01 -5.39
CA ARG A 20 14.52 12.56 -5.55
C ARG A 20 14.29 11.82 -4.22
N GLU A 21 14.80 12.37 -3.11
CA GLU A 21 14.67 11.81 -1.76
C GLU A 21 13.50 12.44 -0.96
N HIS A 22 12.64 13.24 -1.61
CA HIS A 22 11.56 13.99 -0.95
C HIS A 22 10.18 13.64 -1.50
N THR A 23 9.53 12.60 -0.96
CA THR A 23 8.11 12.32 -1.25
C THR A 23 7.40 11.62 -0.07
N LEU A 24 7.19 12.33 1.03
CA LEU A 24 6.30 11.87 2.13
C LEU A 24 4.84 12.35 1.97
N ASN A 25 4.58 13.26 1.02
CA ASN A 25 3.23 13.71 0.66
C ASN A 25 3.13 13.71 -0.87
N LEU A 26 1.94 13.44 -1.41
CA LEU A 26 1.61 13.58 -2.83
C LEU A 26 1.02 14.98 -3.07
N PRO A 27 1.84 16.02 -3.33
CA PRO A 27 1.34 17.37 -3.54
C PRO A 27 0.53 17.47 -4.85
N PRO A 28 -0.35 18.49 -4.95
CA PRO A 28 -1.08 18.75 -6.19
C PRO A 28 -0.13 19.11 -7.33
N THR A 29 -0.48 18.70 -8.55
CA THR A 29 0.21 19.11 -9.76
C THR A 29 -0.11 20.56 -10.11
N ALA A 30 0.90 21.34 -10.46
CA ALA A 30 0.72 22.70 -10.96
C ALA A 30 0.13 22.71 -12.39
N LEU A 31 -0.89 23.56 -12.60
CA LEU A 31 -1.49 23.85 -13.90
C LEU A 31 -1.17 25.28 -14.36
N TYR A 32 -0.70 25.39 -15.59
CA TYR A 32 -0.29 26.63 -16.26
C TYR A 32 -1.02 26.84 -17.59
N THR A 33 -1.01 28.06 -18.11
CA THR A 33 -1.52 28.35 -19.46
C THR A 33 -0.61 29.30 -20.25
N LEU A 34 -0.34 28.96 -21.51
CA LEU A 34 0.38 29.78 -22.49
C LEU A 34 -0.58 30.58 -23.40
N VAL A 35 -1.88 30.33 -23.28
CA VAL A 35 -2.93 30.94 -24.10
C VAL A 35 -3.88 31.77 -23.26
N ASP A 36 -4.49 32.76 -23.90
CA ASP A 36 -5.42 33.65 -23.24
C ASP A 36 -6.79 32.95 -23.03
N LEU A 37 -6.94 32.33 -21.86
CA LEU A 37 -8.21 31.80 -21.34
C LEU A 37 -8.81 32.78 -20.34
N THR A 38 -10.14 32.95 -20.36
CA THR A 38 -10.84 33.62 -19.26
C THR A 38 -10.62 32.85 -17.95
N ASP A 39 -10.86 33.49 -16.80
CA ASP A 39 -10.78 32.80 -15.51
C ASP A 39 -11.67 31.55 -15.53
N ALA A 40 -12.94 31.70 -15.88
CA ALA A 40 -13.88 30.58 -15.98
C ALA A 40 -13.39 29.43 -16.87
N GLU A 41 -12.82 29.71 -18.05
CA GLU A 41 -12.29 28.66 -18.93
C GLU A 41 -11.07 27.94 -18.33
N PHE A 42 -10.23 28.66 -17.59
CA PHE A 42 -9.05 28.07 -16.96
C PHE A 42 -9.42 27.26 -15.72
N GLU A 43 -10.40 27.74 -14.95
CA GLU A 43 -11.03 26.99 -13.86
C GLU A 43 -11.72 25.72 -14.37
N ASP A 44 -12.42 25.80 -15.51
CA ASP A 44 -13.03 24.67 -16.18
C ASP A 44 -11.98 23.65 -16.63
N CYS A 45 -10.84 24.10 -17.15
CA CYS A 45 -9.73 23.22 -17.51
C CYS A 45 -9.17 22.50 -16.28
N GLN A 46 -9.00 23.19 -15.16
CA GLN A 46 -8.59 22.57 -13.90
C GLN A 46 -9.57 21.47 -13.48
N ARG A 47 -10.88 21.75 -13.50
CA ARG A 47 -11.90 20.74 -13.17
C ARG A 47 -11.87 19.55 -14.11
N GLU A 48 -11.65 19.78 -15.40
CA GLU A 48 -11.49 18.69 -16.35
C GLU A 48 -10.28 17.83 -16.00
N CYS A 49 -9.12 18.46 -15.70
CA CYS A 49 -7.90 17.75 -15.32
C CYS A 49 -8.04 16.88 -14.07
N GLU A 50 -8.94 17.25 -13.14
CA GLU A 50 -9.24 16.47 -11.93
C GLU A 50 -10.38 15.46 -12.12
N SER A 51 -11.10 15.49 -13.24
CA SER A 51 -12.37 14.76 -13.42
C SER A 51 -12.28 13.24 -13.28
N ARG A 52 -11.08 12.66 -13.45
CA ARG A 52 -10.81 11.23 -13.31
C ARG A 52 -10.02 10.86 -12.06
N CYS A 53 -9.62 11.82 -11.23
CA CYS A 53 -8.82 11.56 -10.04
C CYS A 53 -9.65 11.05 -8.86
N VAL A 54 -10.93 11.42 -8.72
CA VAL A 54 -11.75 11.07 -7.54
C VAL A 54 -13.27 10.99 -7.85
N GLU A 55 -13.98 10.04 -7.22
CA GLU A 55 -15.46 10.00 -7.16
C GLU A 55 -15.99 11.06 -6.18
N ARG A 56 -16.94 11.90 -6.65
CA ARG A 56 -17.88 12.77 -5.89
C ARG A 56 -17.42 13.22 -4.48
N GLU A 57 -17.12 14.52 -4.36
CA GLU A 57 -16.93 15.31 -3.11
C GLU A 57 -15.49 15.59 -2.64
N SER A 58 -14.47 15.55 -3.50
CA SER A 58 -13.18 16.20 -3.17
C SER A 58 -13.26 17.72 -3.43
N ASP A 59 -12.62 18.51 -2.58
CA ASP A 59 -12.44 19.94 -2.82
C ASP A 59 -11.59 20.16 -4.09
N ARG A 60 -12.00 21.11 -4.93
CA ARG A 60 -11.27 21.51 -6.13
C ARG A 60 -9.83 21.88 -5.79
N GLY A 61 -8.88 21.43 -6.61
CA GLY A 61 -7.46 21.73 -6.39
C GLY A 61 -6.75 20.79 -5.44
N THR A 62 -7.30 19.58 -5.25
CA THR A 62 -6.67 18.50 -4.48
C THR A 62 -5.60 17.80 -5.30
N SER A 63 -5.86 17.50 -6.58
CA SER A 63 -4.93 16.79 -7.46
C SER A 63 -4.24 17.71 -8.46
N VAL A 64 -4.96 18.69 -9.01
CA VAL A 64 -4.42 19.66 -9.97
C VAL A 64 -4.82 21.06 -9.55
N ARG A 65 -3.84 21.93 -9.34
CA ARG A 65 -4.04 23.28 -8.79
C ARG A 65 -3.35 24.34 -9.62
N LEU A 66 -3.98 25.50 -9.75
CA LEU A 66 -3.37 26.66 -10.40
C LEU A 66 -2.17 27.14 -9.58
N ALA A 67 -1.01 27.32 -10.22
CA ALA A 67 0.14 27.92 -9.58
C ALA A 67 -0.11 29.40 -9.23
N PRO A 68 0.61 29.97 -8.23
CA PRO A 68 0.47 31.38 -7.84
C PRO A 68 0.63 32.35 -9.02
N GLN A 69 1.59 32.08 -9.90
CA GLN A 69 1.68 32.65 -11.24
C GLN A 69 1.42 31.52 -12.24
N SER A 70 0.19 31.43 -12.73
CA SER A 70 -0.26 30.34 -13.63
C SER A 70 -0.45 30.78 -15.08
N ARG A 71 -0.40 32.09 -15.36
CA ARG A 71 -0.66 32.68 -16.69
C ARG A 71 0.64 33.15 -17.35
N PHE A 72 1.04 32.48 -18.41
CA PHE A 72 2.23 32.75 -19.23
C PHE A 72 1.83 33.05 -20.68
N VAL A 73 0.76 33.82 -20.85
CA VAL A 73 0.13 34.09 -22.16
C VAL A 73 1.15 34.63 -23.16
N GLY A 74 1.30 33.94 -24.29
CA GLY A 74 2.22 34.31 -25.36
C GLY A 74 3.71 34.09 -25.06
N GLN A 75 4.05 33.48 -23.93
CA GLN A 75 5.42 33.10 -23.58
C GLN A 75 5.71 31.64 -24.00
N PRO A 76 6.98 31.26 -24.20
CA PRO A 76 7.35 29.87 -24.48
C PRO A 76 7.12 28.96 -23.27
N LEU A 77 6.95 27.65 -23.50
CA LEU A 77 6.83 26.64 -22.45
C LEU A 77 8.04 26.63 -21.50
N ARG A 78 9.22 27.00 -22.01
CA ARG A 78 10.42 27.25 -21.20
C ARG A 78 10.21 28.23 -20.05
N ALA A 79 9.39 29.27 -20.22
CA ALA A 79 9.11 30.23 -19.15
C ALA A 79 8.34 29.59 -17.97
N VAL A 80 7.47 28.62 -18.27
CA VAL A 80 6.78 27.81 -17.25
C VAL A 80 7.77 26.89 -16.55
N PHE A 81 8.67 26.24 -17.30
CA PHE A 81 9.74 25.41 -16.75
C PHE A 81 10.61 26.18 -15.75
N ASP A 82 11.12 27.36 -16.13
CA ASP A 82 12.01 28.17 -15.29
C ASP A 82 11.29 28.58 -14.00
N TYR A 83 10.03 29.02 -14.10
CA TYR A 83 9.23 29.37 -12.93
C TYR A 83 8.89 28.17 -12.05
N HIS A 84 8.60 27.01 -12.64
CA HIS A 84 8.24 25.82 -11.89
C HIS A 84 9.42 25.34 -11.03
N ILE A 85 10.64 25.34 -11.57
CA ILE A 85 11.87 25.03 -10.81
C ILE A 85 12.02 25.91 -9.57
N ASP A 86 11.75 27.21 -9.69
CA ASP A 86 11.80 28.14 -8.56
C ASP A 86 10.66 27.89 -7.55
N LEU A 87 9.49 27.49 -8.05
CA LEU A 87 8.31 27.16 -7.23
C LEU A 87 8.51 25.89 -6.40
N VAL A 88 9.24 24.89 -6.93
CA VAL A 88 9.50 23.62 -6.25
C VAL A 88 10.13 23.81 -4.87
N ALA A 89 10.97 24.85 -4.70
CA ALA A 89 11.59 25.17 -3.41
C ALA A 89 10.58 25.46 -2.27
N GLN A 90 9.32 25.76 -2.60
CA GLN A 90 8.27 26.02 -1.62
C GLN A 90 7.61 24.73 -1.10
N ASN A 91 7.84 23.57 -1.75
CA ASN A 91 7.29 22.26 -1.38
C ASN A 91 5.74 22.23 -1.29
N ILE A 92 5.06 22.98 -2.16
CA ILE A 92 3.59 23.09 -2.22
C ILE A 92 3.01 22.29 -3.40
N PHE A 93 3.79 22.10 -4.46
CA PHE A 93 3.39 21.44 -5.70
C PHE A 93 4.32 20.27 -6.01
N GLU A 94 3.83 19.37 -6.85
CA GLU A 94 4.62 18.25 -7.39
C GLU A 94 5.91 18.75 -8.05
N PRO A 95 7.11 18.32 -7.58
CA PRO A 95 8.39 18.77 -8.11
C PRO A 95 8.65 18.36 -9.56
N PHE A 96 8.31 17.13 -9.95
CA PHE A 96 8.80 16.55 -11.20
C PHE A 96 7.85 16.71 -12.38
N TYR A 97 6.58 17.00 -12.13
CA TYR A 97 5.55 17.00 -13.17
C TYR A 97 4.68 18.26 -13.12
N PHE A 98 4.40 18.83 -14.29
CA PHE A 98 3.40 19.90 -14.42
C PHE A 98 2.60 19.82 -15.71
N ILE A 99 1.44 20.49 -15.72
CA ILE A 99 0.51 20.54 -16.86
C ILE A 99 0.51 21.95 -17.45
N ALA A 100 0.60 22.07 -18.77
CA ALA A 100 0.48 23.33 -19.50
C ALA A 100 -0.64 23.28 -20.54
N VAL A 101 -1.54 24.26 -20.49
CA VAL A 101 -2.53 24.51 -21.56
C VAL A 101 -1.89 25.37 -22.63
N VAL A 102 -1.76 24.81 -23.83
CA VAL A 102 -1.03 25.48 -24.93
C VAL A 102 -1.94 25.94 -26.06
N GLU A 103 -3.21 25.55 -26.06
CA GLU A 103 -4.20 25.93 -27.09
C GLU A 103 -5.55 26.25 -26.46
N LYS A 104 -6.31 27.17 -27.06
CA LYS A 104 -7.64 27.55 -26.54
C LYS A 104 -8.62 26.39 -26.64
N GLU A 105 -8.50 25.56 -27.68
CA GLU A 105 -9.31 24.37 -27.91
C GLU A 105 -8.81 23.13 -27.11
N TRP A 106 -8.35 23.34 -25.87
CA TRP A 106 -7.78 22.29 -25.01
C TRP A 106 -8.73 21.12 -24.75
N ARG A 107 -10.05 21.31 -24.85
CA ARG A 107 -11.03 20.23 -24.72
C ARG A 107 -10.87 19.16 -25.79
N SER A 108 -10.60 19.56 -27.03
CA SER A 108 -10.40 18.64 -28.16
C SER A 108 -8.94 18.30 -28.38
N LYS A 109 -8.04 19.26 -28.17
CA LYS A 109 -6.61 19.12 -28.47
C LYS A 109 -5.78 18.66 -27.27
N GLY A 110 -6.37 18.59 -26.08
CA GLY A 110 -5.66 18.19 -24.87
C GLY A 110 -4.74 19.27 -24.29
N VAL A 111 -3.91 18.84 -23.34
CA VAL A 111 -2.92 19.64 -22.61
C VAL A 111 -1.54 19.00 -22.77
N ILE A 112 -0.48 19.75 -22.50
CA ILE A 112 0.88 19.22 -22.47
C ILE A 112 1.22 18.80 -21.03
N LEU A 113 1.62 17.55 -20.87
CA LEU A 113 2.22 17.04 -19.65
C LEU A 113 3.74 17.10 -19.79
N VAL A 114 4.44 17.60 -18.76
CA VAL A 114 5.90 17.75 -18.74
C VAL A 114 6.49 16.99 -17.57
N THR A 115 7.60 16.29 -17.80
CA THR A 115 8.48 15.74 -16.77
C THR A 115 9.79 16.51 -16.71
N LEU A 116 10.28 16.75 -15.51
CA LEU A 116 11.60 17.32 -15.23
C LEU A 116 12.65 16.28 -14.82
N ASP A 117 12.23 15.04 -14.62
CA ASP A 117 13.11 13.91 -14.31
C ASP A 117 12.50 12.65 -14.89
N LYS A 118 12.73 12.42 -16.18
CA LYS A 118 12.53 11.11 -16.78
C LYS A 118 13.56 10.16 -16.16
N MET A 119 13.11 9.39 -15.18
CA MET A 119 13.93 8.40 -14.48
C MET A 119 14.32 7.26 -15.43
N ASP A 120 15.54 7.31 -15.94
CA ASP A 120 16.22 6.17 -16.59
C ASP A 120 17.30 5.64 -15.62
N ALA A 121 17.39 4.32 -15.44
CA ALA A 121 18.25 3.68 -14.43
C ALA A 121 19.76 4.01 -14.58
N ASP A 122 20.18 4.45 -15.77
CA ASP A 122 21.56 4.78 -16.11
C ASP A 122 21.81 6.29 -16.29
N ASP A 123 20.80 7.15 -16.14
CA ASP A 123 20.93 8.59 -16.40
C ASP A 123 20.72 9.46 -15.15
N SER A 124 21.81 10.09 -14.70
CA SER A 124 21.81 11.03 -13.58
C SER A 124 21.42 12.46 -13.99
N ASN A 125 21.11 12.72 -15.25
CA ASN A 125 20.99 14.08 -15.78
C ASN A 125 19.61 14.74 -15.66
N CYS A 126 18.61 14.10 -15.01
CA CYS A 126 17.25 14.63 -14.89
C CYS A 126 16.69 15.06 -16.26
N ASN A 127 16.47 14.07 -17.13
CA ASN A 127 16.04 14.31 -18.50
C ASN A 127 14.64 14.92 -18.52
N VAL A 128 14.47 15.96 -19.34
CA VAL A 128 13.19 16.67 -19.48
C VAL A 128 12.51 16.14 -20.73
N ASP A 129 11.22 15.84 -20.61
CA ASP A 129 10.41 15.41 -21.73
C ASP A 129 8.98 15.93 -21.59
N SER A 130 8.24 15.93 -22.68
CA SER A 130 6.83 16.31 -22.69
C SER A 130 6.06 15.51 -23.73
N PHE A 131 4.76 15.41 -23.51
CA PHE A 131 3.85 14.91 -24.52
C PHE A 131 2.45 15.47 -24.31
N ARG A 132 1.61 15.34 -25.34
CA ARG A 132 0.24 15.84 -25.31
C ARG A 132 -0.72 14.76 -24.84
N THR A 133 -1.61 15.08 -23.92
CA THR A 133 -2.60 14.14 -23.37
C THR A 133 -3.97 14.80 -23.24
N LYS A 134 -5.05 14.03 -23.09
CA LYS A 134 -6.38 14.59 -22.84
C LYS A 134 -6.39 15.30 -21.49
N ALA A 135 -7.04 16.46 -21.41
CA ALA A 135 -7.20 17.19 -20.16
C ALA A 135 -7.77 16.27 -19.06
N ALA A 136 -8.86 15.56 -19.35
CA ALA A 136 -9.52 14.63 -18.43
C ALA A 136 -8.63 13.53 -17.84
N ASP A 137 -7.57 13.12 -18.54
CA ASP A 137 -6.67 12.05 -18.11
C ASP A 137 -5.47 12.59 -17.33
N SER A 138 -5.13 13.87 -17.49
CA SER A 138 -3.85 14.46 -17.05
C SER A 138 -3.59 14.34 -15.54
N GLY A 139 -4.57 14.65 -14.68
CA GLY A 139 -4.37 14.55 -13.23
C GLY A 139 -4.17 13.11 -12.76
N LEU A 140 -4.94 12.17 -13.30
CA LEU A 140 -4.83 10.75 -12.94
C LEU A 140 -3.52 10.15 -13.45
N ASN A 141 -3.08 10.57 -14.64
CA ASN A 141 -1.80 10.16 -15.20
C ASN A 141 -0.63 10.56 -14.30
N ILE A 142 -0.65 11.77 -13.73
CA ILE A 142 0.39 12.23 -12.81
C ILE A 142 0.32 11.51 -11.48
N ALA A 143 -0.87 11.29 -10.93
CA ALA A 143 -1.04 10.48 -9.72
C ALA A 143 -0.41 9.09 -9.90
N ASN A 144 -0.60 8.45 -11.06
CA ASN A 144 0.02 7.17 -11.39
C ASN A 144 1.55 7.23 -11.48
N LEU A 145 2.11 8.32 -11.99
CA LEU A 145 3.56 8.56 -12.01
C LEU A 145 4.12 8.75 -10.60
N GLN A 146 3.44 9.55 -9.76
CA GLN A 146 3.88 9.86 -8.39
C GLN A 146 3.95 8.62 -7.49
N ILE A 147 3.02 7.65 -7.66
CA ILE A 147 3.04 6.38 -6.91
C ILE A 147 3.84 5.27 -7.61
N ALA A 148 4.56 5.60 -8.68
CA ALA A 148 5.30 4.66 -9.51
C ALA A 148 4.46 3.45 -10.01
N ASN A 149 3.18 3.68 -10.33
CA ASN A 149 2.30 2.67 -10.92
C ASN A 149 2.54 2.51 -12.43
N MET A 150 3.01 3.56 -13.10
CA MET A 150 3.31 3.59 -14.54
C MET A 150 4.59 4.41 -14.78
N GLY A 151 5.42 4.02 -15.76
CA GLY A 151 6.60 4.79 -16.17
C GLY A 151 6.27 5.93 -17.14
N TRP A 152 7.19 6.91 -17.29
CA TRP A 152 6.96 8.06 -18.18
C TRP A 152 6.78 7.65 -19.65
N ASP A 153 7.65 6.80 -20.19
CA ASP A 153 7.56 6.35 -21.58
C ASP A 153 6.30 5.50 -21.81
N GLU A 154 5.97 4.61 -20.87
CA GLU A 154 4.73 3.81 -20.91
C GLU A 154 3.49 4.71 -20.93
N LEU A 155 3.48 5.79 -20.13
CA LEU A 155 2.39 6.76 -20.11
C LEU A 155 2.27 7.54 -21.41
N LYS A 156 3.41 7.94 -21.99
CA LYS A 156 3.49 8.66 -23.27
C LYS A 156 2.98 7.82 -24.42
N ASP A 157 3.31 6.53 -24.47
CA ASP A 157 2.79 5.61 -25.49
C ASP A 157 1.28 5.36 -25.33
N PHE A 158 0.79 5.34 -24.10
CA PHE A 158 -0.62 5.03 -23.82
C PHE A 158 -1.57 6.23 -24.02
N THR A 159 -1.15 7.42 -23.58
CA THR A 159 -2.02 8.60 -23.51
C THR A 159 -1.57 9.74 -24.41
N GLY A 160 -0.43 9.57 -25.09
CA GLY A 160 0.10 10.49 -26.07
C GLY A 160 -0.84 10.67 -27.24
N LEU A 161 -1.40 11.87 -27.38
CA LEU A 161 -2.00 12.30 -28.62
C LEU A 161 -0.86 12.52 -29.62
N ARG A 162 -0.76 11.65 -30.64
CA ARG A 162 0.18 11.83 -31.74
C ARG A 162 -0.11 13.16 -32.42
N SER A 163 0.92 13.96 -32.68
CA SER A 163 0.79 15.15 -33.52
C SER A 163 0.35 14.71 -34.91
N ASP A 164 -0.69 15.36 -35.46
CA ASP A 164 -1.20 15.17 -36.82
C ASP A 164 -0.10 15.51 -37.85
N GLU A 165 0.85 14.61 -38.04
CA GLU A 165 1.75 14.60 -39.18
C GLU A 165 1.84 13.17 -39.72
N GLY A 166 1.05 12.91 -40.77
CA GLY A 166 1.21 11.75 -41.64
C GLY A 166 0.10 10.71 -41.53
N ASN A 167 -0.83 10.76 -42.49
CA ASN A 167 -1.58 9.59 -42.95
C ASN A 167 -0.63 8.40 -43.13
N ASP A 168 -0.88 7.32 -42.41
CA ASP A 168 -0.76 5.99 -42.99
C ASP A 168 -1.97 5.17 -42.53
N GLU A 169 -2.81 4.89 -43.52
CA GLU A 169 -3.87 3.90 -43.46
C GLU A 169 -3.22 2.53 -43.22
N ASP A 170 -3.74 1.81 -42.22
CA ASP A 170 -3.83 0.35 -42.10
C ASP A 170 -3.46 -0.14 -40.71
N ASP A 171 -4.46 -0.28 -39.84
CA ASP A 171 -4.49 -1.39 -38.88
C ASP A 171 -5.93 -1.91 -38.82
N LYS A 172 -6.26 -2.75 -39.78
CA LYS A 172 -7.41 -3.64 -39.70
C LYS A 172 -7.20 -4.53 -38.49
N PHE A 173 -8.00 -4.32 -37.45
CA PHE A 173 -8.24 -5.32 -36.42
C PHE A 173 -8.75 -6.60 -37.10
N ASP A 174 -7.84 -7.55 -37.28
CA ASP A 174 -8.16 -8.87 -37.79
C ASP A 174 -8.94 -9.61 -36.71
N LYS A 175 -10.26 -9.70 -36.90
CA LYS A 175 -11.12 -10.63 -36.19
C LYS A 175 -10.76 -12.03 -36.69
N ASN A 176 -9.86 -12.72 -36.01
CA ASN A 176 -9.82 -14.17 -36.13
C ASN A 176 -10.50 -14.82 -34.92
N GLU A 177 -11.59 -15.48 -35.28
CA GLU A 177 -12.40 -16.39 -34.49
C GLU A 177 -11.58 -17.63 -34.11
N ASN A 178 -11.88 -18.15 -32.91
CA ASN A 178 -11.64 -19.52 -32.44
C ASN A 178 -10.18 -19.97 -32.29
N ASP A 179 -9.65 -19.79 -31.08
CA ASP A 179 -8.67 -20.72 -30.50
C ASP A 179 -9.17 -21.12 -29.09
N ASP A 180 -9.86 -22.26 -29.03
CA ASP A 180 -10.27 -22.97 -27.81
C ASP A 180 -9.07 -23.73 -27.20
N ASP A 181 -7.92 -23.07 -27.05
CA ASP A 181 -6.80 -23.56 -26.25
C ASP A 181 -6.52 -22.52 -25.16
N VAL A 182 -7.35 -22.55 -24.12
CA VAL A 182 -7.15 -21.74 -22.90
C VAL A 182 -5.90 -22.26 -22.20
N ASP A 183 -4.74 -21.70 -22.53
CA ASP A 183 -3.55 -21.83 -21.70
C ASP A 183 -3.90 -21.18 -20.34
N ASN A 184 -4.16 -22.03 -19.33
CA ASN A 184 -4.49 -21.58 -17.97
C ASN A 184 -3.39 -20.68 -17.36
N ASN A 185 -2.22 -20.61 -18.00
CA ASN A 185 -1.14 -19.70 -17.63
C ASN A 185 -1.28 -18.30 -18.23
N ASP A 186 -2.35 -17.95 -18.93
CA ASP A 186 -2.46 -16.65 -19.60
C ASP A 186 -3.26 -15.59 -18.82
N GLY A 187 -3.84 -15.99 -17.67
CA GLY A 187 -4.53 -15.08 -16.74
C GLY A 187 -5.84 -14.54 -17.31
N PRO A 188 -6.58 -13.72 -16.52
CA PRO A 188 -7.83 -13.14 -17.00
C PRO A 188 -7.60 -12.25 -18.22
N PRO A 189 -8.61 -12.09 -19.11
CA PRO A 189 -8.52 -11.16 -20.22
C PRO A 189 -8.21 -9.75 -19.71
N ALA A 190 -7.38 -9.03 -20.46
CA ALA A 190 -7.06 -7.65 -20.14
C ALA A 190 -8.35 -6.81 -20.18
N PRO A 191 -8.58 -5.93 -19.18
CA PRO A 191 -9.70 -5.02 -19.25
C PRO A 191 -9.57 -4.09 -20.46
N ILE A 192 -10.66 -3.41 -20.82
CA ILE A 192 -10.69 -2.47 -21.96
C ILE A 192 -10.58 -1.02 -21.46
N LYS A 193 -10.90 -0.78 -20.19
CA LYS A 193 -10.86 0.53 -19.54
C LYS A 193 -10.19 0.43 -18.17
N ASN A 194 -9.61 1.55 -17.72
CA ASN A 194 -9.15 1.68 -16.34
C ASN A 194 -10.33 1.92 -15.39
N ILE A 195 -10.11 1.71 -14.09
CA ILE A 195 -11.07 1.97 -13.01
C ILE A 195 -10.70 3.26 -12.26
N PRO A 196 -11.63 3.85 -11.48
CA PRO A 196 -11.36 5.07 -10.71
C PRO A 196 -10.17 4.97 -9.75
N LEU A 197 -9.83 3.75 -9.28
CA LEU A 197 -8.66 3.52 -8.43
C LEU A 197 -7.32 3.78 -9.15
N GLY A 198 -7.32 3.89 -10.48
CA GLY A 198 -6.10 4.06 -11.29
C GLY A 198 -5.35 2.76 -11.59
N TYR A 199 -5.62 1.68 -10.85
CA TYR A 199 -5.07 0.35 -11.08
C TYR A 199 -6.02 -0.77 -10.63
N TYR A 200 -5.84 -1.96 -11.18
CA TYR A 200 -6.44 -3.21 -10.71
C TYR A 200 -5.55 -3.88 -9.67
N ILE A 201 -6.19 -4.48 -8.66
CA ILE A 201 -5.51 -5.16 -7.55
C ILE A 201 -5.24 -6.62 -7.96
N PRO A 202 -3.98 -7.02 -8.16
CA PRO A 202 -3.63 -8.38 -8.55
C PRO A 202 -3.73 -9.34 -7.35
N ILE A 203 -4.49 -10.42 -7.52
CA ILE A 203 -4.69 -11.44 -6.49
C ILE A 203 -4.24 -12.81 -7.03
N TYR A 204 -3.39 -13.50 -6.29
CA TYR A 204 -2.97 -14.88 -6.56
C TYR A 204 -3.53 -15.77 -5.48
N ILE A 205 -4.28 -16.81 -5.84
CA ILE A 205 -5.06 -17.58 -4.87
C ILE A 205 -4.60 -19.02 -4.78
N HIS A 206 -4.71 -19.61 -3.60
CA HIS A 206 -4.52 -21.04 -3.41
C HIS A 206 -5.46 -21.83 -4.33
N SER A 207 -4.96 -22.88 -4.98
CA SER A 207 -5.68 -23.67 -6.00
C SER A 207 -7.04 -24.23 -5.55
N SER A 208 -7.23 -24.45 -4.25
CA SER A 208 -8.51 -24.92 -3.69
C SER A 208 -9.61 -23.84 -3.59
N LEU A 209 -9.29 -22.57 -3.85
CA LEU A 209 -10.23 -21.46 -3.70
C LEU A 209 -10.99 -21.17 -5.00
N SER A 210 -12.21 -20.68 -4.84
CA SER A 210 -13.02 -20.13 -5.93
C SER A 210 -12.64 -18.67 -6.18
N GLU A 211 -12.48 -18.30 -7.45
CA GLU A 211 -12.13 -16.93 -7.84
C GLU A 211 -13.28 -15.97 -7.53
N GLU A 212 -14.50 -16.40 -7.82
CA GLU A 212 -15.72 -15.62 -7.58
C GLU A 212 -15.90 -15.32 -6.09
N ASP A 213 -15.71 -16.32 -5.22
CA ASP A 213 -15.83 -16.14 -3.77
C ASP A 213 -14.77 -15.19 -3.24
N VAL A 214 -13.54 -15.29 -3.76
CA VAL A 214 -12.44 -14.40 -3.37
C VAL A 214 -12.73 -12.96 -3.75
N VAL A 215 -13.16 -12.73 -4.99
CA VAL A 215 -13.50 -11.39 -5.47
C VAL A 215 -14.70 -10.85 -4.70
N ALA A 216 -15.75 -11.65 -4.47
CA ALA A 216 -16.92 -11.24 -3.71
C ALA A 216 -16.61 -10.82 -2.26
N LYS A 217 -15.59 -11.43 -1.65
CA LYS A 217 -15.17 -11.16 -0.27
C LYS A 217 -14.28 -9.92 -0.15
N LEU A 218 -13.42 -9.67 -1.12
CA LEU A 218 -12.41 -8.62 -1.08
C LEU A 218 -12.86 -7.34 -1.78
N GLU A 219 -13.69 -7.42 -2.82
CA GLU A 219 -14.08 -6.26 -3.61
C GLU A 219 -14.98 -5.29 -2.82
N PRO A 220 -14.59 -4.00 -2.71
CA PRO A 220 -15.44 -2.97 -2.13
C PRO A 220 -16.73 -2.80 -2.95
N GLY A 221 -17.88 -2.94 -2.29
CA GLY A 221 -19.17 -2.73 -2.92
C GLY A 221 -19.50 -3.76 -4.02
N PHE A 222 -18.92 -4.97 -3.96
CA PHE A 222 -19.11 -6.05 -4.96
C PHE A 222 -20.53 -6.16 -5.54
N LYS A 223 -21.56 -6.16 -4.67
CA LYS A 223 -22.98 -6.33 -5.06
C LYS A 223 -23.54 -5.20 -5.94
N HIS A 224 -22.84 -4.08 -6.03
CA HIS A 224 -23.27 -2.88 -6.74
C HIS A 224 -22.42 -2.59 -7.98
N LYS A 225 -21.44 -3.45 -8.28
CA LYS A 225 -20.51 -3.29 -9.40
C LYS A 225 -20.78 -4.31 -10.50
N SER A 226 -20.61 -3.87 -11.74
CA SER A 226 -20.54 -4.78 -12.87
C SER A 226 -19.16 -5.47 -12.92
N PRO A 227 -19.01 -6.63 -13.58
CA PRO A 227 -17.73 -7.33 -13.68
C PRO A 227 -16.58 -6.49 -14.28
N GLU A 228 -16.88 -5.52 -15.14
CA GLU A 228 -15.87 -4.62 -15.71
C GLU A 228 -15.40 -3.53 -14.74
N ASP A 229 -16.15 -3.25 -13.68
CA ASP A 229 -15.83 -2.20 -12.69
C ASP A 229 -15.19 -2.77 -11.40
N LEU A 230 -14.97 -4.08 -11.34
CA LEU A 230 -14.29 -4.74 -10.21
C LEU A 230 -12.80 -4.41 -10.21
N ALA A 231 -12.30 -3.90 -9.08
CA ALA A 231 -10.88 -3.59 -8.90
C ALA A 231 -10.03 -4.83 -8.64
N CYS A 232 -10.56 -5.77 -7.86
CA CYS A 232 -9.91 -7.04 -7.51
C CYS A 232 -9.91 -7.99 -8.72
N ARG A 233 -8.73 -8.47 -9.10
CA ARG A 233 -8.57 -9.39 -10.24
C ARG A 233 -7.70 -10.58 -9.86
N VAL A 234 -8.29 -11.77 -9.85
CA VAL A 234 -7.53 -13.02 -9.68
C VAL A 234 -6.68 -13.26 -10.92
N GLN A 235 -5.37 -13.36 -10.75
CA GLN A 235 -4.39 -13.50 -11.83
C GLN A 235 -3.97 -14.94 -12.09
N ALA A 236 -3.95 -15.78 -11.05
CA ALA A 236 -3.67 -17.19 -11.18
C ALA A 236 -4.07 -17.96 -9.92
N LYS A 237 -4.27 -19.26 -10.09
CA LYS A 237 -4.32 -20.24 -9.02
C LYS A 237 -2.92 -20.81 -8.80
N LEU A 238 -2.43 -20.69 -7.57
CA LEU A 238 -1.13 -21.17 -7.15
C LEU A 238 -1.25 -22.58 -6.57
N THR A 239 -0.33 -23.46 -6.95
CA THR A 239 -0.34 -24.86 -6.51
C THR A 239 0.79 -25.10 -5.51
N PRO A 240 0.50 -25.50 -4.26
CA PRO A 240 1.52 -25.88 -3.31
C PRO A 240 2.31 -27.09 -3.85
N PRO A 241 3.63 -27.16 -3.65
CA PRO A 241 4.36 -28.39 -3.96
C PRO A 241 3.81 -29.55 -3.12
N PHE A 242 3.64 -30.72 -3.74
CA PHE A 242 3.10 -31.91 -3.09
C PHE A 242 3.93 -32.23 -1.82
N SER A 243 3.26 -32.25 -0.67
CA SER A 243 3.78 -32.44 0.69
C SER A 243 4.45 -31.20 1.32
N THR A 244 3.66 -30.40 2.02
CA THR A 244 3.80 -30.04 3.44
C THR A 244 3.04 -28.72 3.70
N SER A 245 2.22 -28.68 4.75
CA SER A 245 1.62 -27.45 5.28
C SER A 245 2.65 -26.61 6.07
N SER A 246 3.87 -26.48 5.52
CA SER A 246 5.01 -25.84 6.19
C SER A 246 5.25 -24.41 5.67
N PRO A 247 5.96 -23.54 6.41
CA PRO A 247 6.36 -22.21 5.94
C PRO A 247 7.15 -22.21 4.61
N THR A 248 7.71 -23.35 4.21
CA THR A 248 8.30 -23.56 2.88
C THR A 248 7.27 -23.40 1.76
N SER A 249 6.03 -23.88 1.98
CA SER A 249 4.92 -23.74 1.01
C SER A 249 4.55 -22.28 0.77
N THR A 250 4.52 -21.42 1.79
CA THR A 250 4.21 -19.99 1.61
C THR A 250 5.26 -19.29 0.75
N ARG A 251 6.54 -19.55 1.01
CA ARG A 251 7.65 -18.98 0.22
C ARG A 251 7.54 -19.38 -1.25
N ASP A 252 7.24 -20.64 -1.51
CA ASP A 252 7.11 -21.17 -2.87
C ASP A 252 5.93 -20.52 -3.60
N LEU A 253 4.80 -20.29 -2.91
CA LEU A 253 3.63 -19.62 -3.49
C LEU A 253 3.90 -18.13 -3.78
N ILE A 254 4.59 -17.42 -2.87
CA ILE A 254 5.05 -16.04 -3.14
C ILE A 254 5.95 -16.02 -4.38
N GLN A 255 6.88 -16.98 -4.49
CA GLN A 255 7.79 -17.06 -5.64
C GLN A 255 7.04 -17.35 -6.94
N GLN A 256 6.05 -18.26 -6.93
CA GLN A 256 5.18 -18.49 -8.09
C GLN A 256 4.47 -17.20 -8.52
N ALA A 257 3.88 -16.46 -7.56
CA ALA A 257 3.24 -15.17 -7.86
C ALA A 257 4.23 -14.16 -8.45
N ALA A 258 5.43 -14.04 -7.87
CA ALA A 258 6.48 -13.13 -8.34
C ALA A 258 6.98 -13.46 -9.75
N ILE A 259 7.02 -14.74 -10.13
CA ILE A 259 7.39 -15.19 -11.49
C ILE A 259 6.30 -14.86 -12.51
N LEU A 260 5.02 -15.06 -12.13
CA LEU A 260 3.88 -14.84 -13.03
C LEU A 260 3.56 -13.36 -13.21
N HIS A 261 3.77 -12.55 -12.17
CA HIS A 261 3.29 -11.16 -12.15
C HIS A 261 3.83 -10.29 -13.28
N PRO A 262 5.12 -10.36 -13.67
CA PRO A 262 5.62 -9.63 -14.83
C PRO A 262 4.86 -9.91 -16.13
N GLN A 263 4.59 -11.19 -16.41
CA GLN A 263 3.84 -11.62 -17.59
C GLN A 263 2.37 -11.18 -17.53
N ARG A 264 1.79 -11.11 -16.34
CA ARG A 264 0.41 -10.60 -16.15
C ARG A 264 0.34 -9.10 -16.42
N CYS A 265 1.32 -8.35 -15.94
CA CYS A 265 1.42 -6.92 -16.13
C CYS A 265 1.73 -6.51 -17.56
N SER A 266 2.45 -7.33 -18.34
CA SER A 266 2.64 -7.09 -19.78
C SER A 266 1.33 -7.25 -20.56
N LYS A 267 0.43 -8.13 -20.12
CA LYS A 267 -0.91 -8.31 -20.72
C LYS A 267 -1.91 -7.27 -20.22
N ASN A 268 -1.89 -6.94 -18.93
CA ASN A 268 -2.76 -5.95 -18.31
C ASN A 268 -1.93 -4.82 -17.70
N ARG A 269 -1.77 -3.75 -18.49
CA ARG A 269 -1.00 -2.55 -18.12
C ARG A 269 -1.50 -1.84 -16.87
N TRP A 270 -2.79 -2.00 -16.51
CA TRP A 270 -3.38 -1.36 -15.34
C TRP A 270 -3.28 -2.22 -14.06
N LEU A 271 -2.64 -3.39 -14.08
CA LEU A 271 -2.36 -4.09 -12.83
C LEU A 271 -1.35 -3.32 -11.99
N HIS A 272 -1.58 -3.28 -10.68
CA HIS A 272 -0.61 -2.75 -9.74
C HIS A 272 0.71 -3.52 -9.84
N LYS A 273 1.82 -2.82 -10.12
CA LYS A 273 3.11 -3.45 -10.51
C LYS A 273 3.97 -3.96 -9.36
N THR A 274 3.91 -3.31 -8.21
CA THR A 274 4.84 -3.55 -7.08
C THR A 274 4.19 -4.17 -5.85
N HIS A 275 2.87 -4.12 -5.70
CA HIS A 275 2.13 -4.73 -4.60
C HIS A 275 1.12 -5.76 -5.11
N VAL A 276 1.19 -6.96 -4.56
CA VAL A 276 0.28 -8.06 -4.90
C VAL A 276 -0.30 -8.70 -3.65
N LEU A 277 -1.50 -9.28 -3.80
CA LEU A 277 -2.11 -10.11 -2.76
C LEU A 277 -1.91 -11.59 -3.09
N VAL A 278 -1.38 -12.34 -2.12
CA VAL A 278 -1.19 -13.79 -2.21
C VAL A 278 -2.00 -14.46 -1.13
N ILE A 279 -3.01 -15.25 -1.52
CA ILE A 279 -3.78 -16.09 -0.61
C ILE A 279 -3.14 -17.47 -0.62
N ASP A 280 -2.27 -17.73 0.34
CA ASP A 280 -1.37 -18.90 0.36
C ASP A 280 -1.96 -20.14 1.06
N THR A 281 -3.24 -20.10 1.41
CA THR A 281 -3.88 -21.06 2.30
C THR A 281 -5.28 -21.43 1.82
N ALA A 282 -5.71 -22.65 2.11
CA ALA A 282 -7.06 -23.14 1.81
C ALA A 282 -8.14 -22.53 2.73
N ASN A 283 -7.77 -21.98 3.89
CA ASN A 283 -8.70 -21.35 4.83
C ASN A 283 -8.28 -19.91 5.17
N PRO A 284 -8.49 -18.96 4.22
CA PRO A 284 -8.02 -17.59 4.39
C PRO A 284 -8.82 -16.78 5.41
N ASP A 285 -10.08 -17.15 5.71
CA ASP A 285 -10.83 -16.50 6.80
C ASP A 285 -10.13 -16.64 8.16
N GLU A 286 -9.50 -17.79 8.40
CA GLU A 286 -8.74 -18.04 9.62
C GLU A 286 -7.28 -17.60 9.51
N ASN A 287 -6.63 -17.89 8.38
CA ASN A 287 -5.18 -17.71 8.22
C ASN A 287 -4.79 -16.39 7.56
N GLY A 288 -5.76 -15.58 7.12
CA GLY A 288 -5.54 -14.33 6.42
C GLY A 288 -4.96 -14.51 5.01
N MET A 289 -4.42 -13.42 4.49
CA MET A 289 -3.72 -13.36 3.20
C MET A 289 -2.42 -12.59 3.34
N LEU A 290 -1.56 -12.67 2.34
CA LEU A 290 -0.28 -11.98 2.32
C LEU A 290 -0.35 -10.78 1.39
N MET A 291 0.12 -9.64 1.87
CA MET A 291 0.50 -8.53 1.01
C MET A 291 2.00 -8.65 0.75
N VAL A 292 2.38 -8.62 -0.52
CA VAL A 292 3.76 -8.82 -0.97
C VAL A 292 4.20 -7.59 -1.75
N LYS A 293 5.35 -7.03 -1.37
CA LYS A 293 6.04 -5.97 -2.10
C LYS A 293 7.06 -6.61 -3.04
N LEU A 294 6.77 -6.61 -4.33
CA LEU A 294 7.66 -7.07 -5.38
C LEU A 294 8.74 -6.00 -5.67
N PRO A 295 9.94 -6.40 -6.09
CA PRO A 295 10.93 -5.45 -6.59
C PRO A 295 10.38 -4.71 -7.81
N SER A 296 10.76 -3.44 -7.98
CA SER A 296 10.50 -2.72 -9.21
C SER A 296 11.20 -3.45 -10.35
N TRP A 297 10.43 -3.86 -11.36
CA TRP A 297 10.95 -4.40 -12.61
C TRP A 297 10.48 -3.41 -13.68
N ASP A 298 11.44 -2.71 -14.28
CA ASP A 298 11.19 -1.82 -15.40
C ASP A 298 10.73 -2.67 -16.60
N GLY A 299 9.63 -2.28 -17.23
CA GLY A 299 9.03 -2.99 -18.37
C GLY A 299 9.88 -3.00 -19.65
N SER A 300 11.16 -2.62 -19.59
CA SER A 300 12.09 -2.51 -20.71
C SER A 300 12.49 -3.87 -21.33
N HIS A 301 12.13 -4.99 -20.70
CA HIS A 301 12.48 -6.33 -21.18
C HIS A 301 11.67 -6.86 -22.38
N LEU A 302 10.79 -6.07 -23.00
CA LEU A 302 9.95 -6.54 -24.10
C LEU A 302 10.38 -6.09 -25.50
N GLU A 303 11.38 -5.23 -25.64
CA GLU A 303 11.85 -4.79 -26.96
C GLU A 303 13.35 -4.96 -27.15
N THR A 304 13.85 -6.18 -27.03
CA THR A 304 14.83 -6.72 -27.99
C THR A 304 15.17 -8.16 -27.68
N THR A 305 15.16 -8.97 -28.74
CA THR A 305 15.59 -10.38 -28.82
C THR A 305 14.55 -11.43 -28.40
N GLY A 306 14.04 -12.12 -29.42
CA GLY A 306 13.10 -13.22 -29.26
C GLY A 306 13.64 -14.35 -28.38
N ASN A 307 12.71 -14.93 -27.63
CA ASN A 307 12.65 -16.34 -27.26
C ASN A 307 13.84 -17.01 -26.52
N LYS A 308 14.82 -16.27 -25.98
CA LYS A 308 15.95 -16.91 -25.26
C LYS A 308 16.31 -16.39 -23.88
N GLU A 309 15.79 -15.25 -23.41
CA GLU A 309 16.18 -14.72 -22.09
C GLU A 309 15.14 -14.88 -20.98
N SER A 310 13.91 -15.32 -21.26
CA SER A 310 12.92 -15.68 -20.25
C SER A 310 13.28 -16.91 -19.40
N ARG A 311 14.44 -17.55 -19.66
CA ARG A 311 15.00 -18.66 -18.86
C ARG A 311 16.15 -18.24 -17.93
N GLY A 312 16.54 -16.96 -17.93
CA GLY A 312 17.70 -16.46 -17.18
C GLY A 312 17.43 -16.06 -15.74
N ILE A 313 16.20 -15.67 -15.39
CA ILE A 313 15.83 -15.20 -14.03
C ILE A 313 15.55 -16.38 -13.09
N GLY A 314 16.34 -17.45 -13.18
CA GLY A 314 16.15 -18.69 -12.41
C GLY A 314 17.33 -19.07 -11.51
N LYS A 315 18.41 -18.28 -11.48
CA LYS A 315 19.68 -18.65 -10.83
C LYS A 315 20.33 -17.58 -9.95
N GLY A 316 19.58 -16.55 -9.55
CA GLY A 316 19.96 -15.70 -8.41
C GLY A 316 19.38 -16.31 -7.13
N THR A 317 20.10 -16.23 -6.01
CA THR A 317 19.55 -16.52 -4.68
C THR A 317 18.32 -15.64 -4.46
N PHE A 318 17.12 -16.18 -4.67
CA PHE A 318 15.85 -15.47 -4.46
C PHE A 318 15.68 -15.21 -2.96
N THR A 319 16.02 -14.00 -2.53
CA THR A 319 15.49 -13.45 -1.29
C THR A 319 13.98 -13.37 -1.44
N THR A 320 13.24 -13.92 -0.48
CA THR A 320 11.78 -13.83 -0.49
C THR A 320 11.39 -12.34 -0.48
N PRO A 321 10.53 -11.88 -1.39
CA PRO A 321 10.08 -10.49 -1.37
C PRO A 321 9.49 -10.13 0.01
N PRO A 322 9.67 -8.86 0.46
CA PRO A 322 9.05 -8.40 1.70
C PRO A 322 7.54 -8.65 1.67
N HIS A 323 7.03 -9.27 2.74
CA HIS A 323 5.61 -9.57 2.87
C HIS A 323 5.13 -9.43 4.31
N ILE A 324 3.86 -9.07 4.46
CA ILE A 324 3.14 -9.01 5.75
C ILE A 324 1.85 -9.80 5.63
N ARG A 325 1.41 -10.40 6.74
CA ARG A 325 0.15 -11.15 6.78
C ARG A 325 -0.97 -10.24 7.29
N ILE A 326 -2.02 -10.12 6.50
CA ILE A 326 -3.15 -9.22 6.74
C ILE A 326 -4.48 -10.00 6.78
N PRO A 327 -5.54 -9.43 7.40
CA PRO A 327 -6.85 -10.07 7.42
C PRO A 327 -7.40 -10.33 6.01
N TYR A 328 -8.04 -11.48 5.80
CA TYR A 328 -8.76 -11.77 4.56
C TYR A 328 -10.16 -11.11 4.58
N SER A 329 -10.19 -9.81 4.35
CA SER A 329 -11.44 -9.05 4.27
C SER A 329 -11.27 -7.77 3.45
N CYS A 330 -12.35 -7.31 2.82
CA CYS A 330 -12.40 -6.01 2.16
C CYS A 330 -11.97 -4.87 3.11
N ASN A 331 -12.58 -4.77 4.29
CA ASN A 331 -12.34 -3.62 5.18
C ASN A 331 -10.96 -3.67 5.85
N ASP A 332 -10.67 -4.74 6.61
CA ASP A 332 -9.52 -4.77 7.51
C ASP A 332 -8.22 -5.18 6.78
N GLY A 333 -8.34 -5.82 5.61
CA GLY A 333 -7.21 -6.25 4.80
C GLY A 333 -6.99 -5.34 3.59
N LEU A 334 -7.98 -5.29 2.69
CA LEU A 334 -7.82 -4.56 1.44
C LEU A 334 -7.78 -3.04 1.67
N GLN A 335 -8.82 -2.47 2.28
CA GLN A 335 -8.98 -1.03 2.39
C GLN A 335 -8.02 -0.41 3.41
N THR A 336 -7.86 -1.02 4.59
CA THR A 336 -7.05 -0.43 5.67
C THR A 336 -5.59 -0.90 5.71
N ARG A 337 -5.17 -1.79 4.80
CA ARG A 337 -3.76 -2.20 4.67
C ARG A 337 -3.26 -2.08 3.24
N PHE A 338 -3.86 -2.82 2.31
CA PHE A 338 -3.37 -2.85 0.94
C PHE A 338 -3.42 -1.47 0.29
N LEU A 339 -4.59 -0.81 0.26
CA LEU A 339 -4.73 0.49 -0.42
C LEU A 339 -3.83 1.57 0.19
N ILE A 340 -3.73 1.64 1.52
CA ILE A 340 -2.88 2.61 2.23
C ILE A 340 -1.41 2.45 1.80
N LEU A 341 -0.88 1.22 1.82
CA LEU A 341 0.51 0.97 1.46
C LEU A 341 0.75 1.05 -0.05
N ALA A 342 -0.21 0.60 -0.86
CA ALA A 342 -0.13 0.60 -2.32
C ALA A 342 -0.18 2.03 -2.90
N ASN A 343 -0.97 2.91 -2.29
CA ASN A 343 -1.10 4.31 -2.70
C ASN A 343 0.03 5.20 -2.15
N GLY A 344 0.88 4.68 -1.27
CA GLY A 344 1.92 5.47 -0.60
C GLY A 344 1.39 6.37 0.54
N ASP A 345 0.18 6.11 1.05
CA ASP A 345 -0.37 6.82 2.22
C ASP A 345 0.34 6.42 3.52
N ALA A 346 1.09 5.31 3.51
CA ALA A 346 2.02 4.91 4.56
C ALA A 346 3.21 4.16 3.98
N ASP A 347 4.35 4.25 4.67
CA ASP A 347 5.54 3.51 4.31
C ASP A 347 5.40 2.01 4.60
N TRP A 348 6.06 1.21 3.75
CA TRP A 348 6.23 -0.20 4.04
C TRP A 348 7.03 -0.35 5.35
N PRO A 349 6.52 -1.09 6.35
CA PRO A 349 7.17 -1.16 7.65
C PRO A 349 8.57 -1.76 7.51
N SER A 350 9.57 -1.05 8.02
CA SER A 350 10.96 -1.50 7.98
C SER A 350 11.14 -2.78 8.79
N GLU A 351 12.14 -3.59 8.46
CA GLU A 351 12.42 -4.85 9.19
C GLU A 351 12.65 -4.59 10.68
N SER A 352 13.35 -3.51 11.03
CA SER A 352 13.58 -3.13 12.43
C SER A 352 12.31 -2.72 13.17
N VAL A 353 11.32 -2.15 12.48
CA VAL A 353 10.00 -1.87 13.06
C VAL A 353 9.21 -3.17 13.24
N ARG A 354 9.26 -4.09 12.27
CA ARG A 354 8.55 -5.37 12.34
C ARG A 354 9.09 -6.32 13.41
N GLU A 355 10.38 -6.23 13.72
CA GLU A 355 11.02 -7.01 14.79
C GLU A 355 10.70 -6.47 16.19
N GLN A 356 10.18 -5.25 16.30
CA GLN A 356 9.81 -4.67 17.60
C GLN A 356 8.65 -5.43 18.22
N ALA A 357 8.80 -5.79 19.50
CA ALA A 357 7.77 -6.52 20.22
C ALA A 357 6.55 -5.63 20.51
N VAL A 358 5.36 -6.10 20.16
CA VAL A 358 4.09 -5.45 20.48
C VAL A 358 3.40 -6.23 21.60
N PHE A 359 3.05 -5.55 22.69
CA PHE A 359 2.48 -6.19 23.87
C PHE A 359 0.99 -5.90 24.00
N ILE A 360 0.24 -6.89 24.47
CA ILE A 360 -1.17 -6.69 24.81
C ILE A 360 -1.27 -6.05 26.19
N ALA A 361 -2.14 -5.05 26.34
CA ALA A 361 -2.46 -4.42 27.61
C ALA A 361 -3.93 -4.65 27.99
N PHE A 362 -4.17 -5.27 29.15
CA PHE A 362 -5.49 -5.43 29.75
C PHE A 362 -5.71 -4.37 30.82
N GLN A 363 -6.80 -3.63 30.71
CA GLN A 363 -7.15 -2.54 31.61
C GLN A 363 -8.41 -2.87 32.41
N TYR A 364 -8.30 -2.89 33.74
CA TYR A 364 -9.41 -3.15 34.65
C TYR A 364 -9.23 -2.42 35.98
N ASN A 365 -10.33 -2.28 36.74
CA ASN A 365 -10.37 -1.53 38.01
C ASN A 365 -9.89 -0.07 37.91
N THR A 366 -9.94 0.54 36.73
CA THR A 366 -9.50 1.93 36.50
C THR A 366 -10.61 2.96 36.71
N HIS A 367 -11.69 2.64 37.43
CA HIS A 367 -12.78 3.58 37.78
C HIS A 367 -13.29 4.48 36.63
N GLY A 368 -13.40 3.92 35.42
CA GLY A 368 -13.94 4.64 34.25
C GLY A 368 -12.92 5.42 33.42
N LYS A 369 -11.61 5.20 33.60
CA LYS A 369 -10.60 5.72 32.64
C LYS A 369 -10.83 5.15 31.24
N GLU A 370 -10.53 5.97 30.25
CA GLU A 370 -10.61 5.60 28.83
C GLU A 370 -9.66 4.45 28.48
N LEU A 371 -9.97 3.75 27.38
CA LEU A 371 -9.10 2.71 26.83
C LEU A 371 -7.80 3.37 26.34
N GLY A 372 -6.64 2.81 26.72
CA GLY A 372 -5.35 3.44 26.44
C GLY A 372 -4.82 4.27 27.62
N PHE A 373 -5.46 4.21 28.78
CA PHE A 373 -4.97 4.87 29.99
C PHE A 373 -3.51 4.48 30.25
N CYS A 374 -2.69 5.49 30.54
CA CYS A 374 -1.24 5.39 30.75
C CYS A 374 -0.39 4.92 29.55
N ALA A 375 -0.90 4.90 28.32
CA ALA A 375 -0.10 4.54 27.15
C ALA A 375 1.22 5.32 27.07
N GLU A 376 1.17 6.65 27.19
CA GLU A 376 2.36 7.52 27.20
C GLU A 376 3.28 7.32 28.40
N SER A 377 2.75 6.80 29.51
CA SER A 377 3.57 6.50 30.69
C SER A 377 4.32 5.17 30.55
N ILE A 378 3.79 4.23 29.77
CA ILE A 378 4.40 2.93 29.49
C ILE A 378 5.35 3.05 28.29
N ASP A 379 4.94 3.77 27.25
CA ASP A 379 5.68 4.08 26.04
C ASP A 379 5.72 5.61 25.85
N SER A 380 6.84 6.24 26.17
CA SER A 380 6.98 7.69 26.07
C SER A 380 6.85 8.24 24.65
N GLU A 381 6.99 7.38 23.63
CA GLU A 381 6.86 7.74 22.23
C GLU A 381 5.49 7.37 21.65
N ALA A 382 4.55 6.87 22.47
CA ALA A 382 3.22 6.41 22.01
C ALA A 382 2.50 7.45 21.13
N ALA A 383 2.52 8.73 21.50
CA ALA A 383 1.85 9.81 20.77
C ALA A 383 2.55 10.22 19.46
N LYS A 384 3.82 9.83 19.26
CA LYS A 384 4.62 10.18 18.08
C LYS A 384 4.73 9.04 17.06
N ARG A 385 4.34 7.82 17.45
CA ARG A 385 4.39 6.63 16.60
C ARG A 385 3.38 6.74 15.47
N SER A 386 3.80 6.35 14.28
CA SER A 386 2.90 6.25 13.14
C SER A 386 1.97 5.03 13.29
N PRO A 387 0.81 5.01 12.61
CA PRO A 387 -0.01 3.81 12.54
C PRO A 387 0.81 2.59 12.08
N GLY A 388 0.79 1.50 12.86
CA GLY A 388 1.58 0.29 12.62
C GLY A 388 2.88 0.21 13.42
N GLU A 389 3.31 1.30 14.08
CA GLU A 389 4.50 1.33 14.94
C GLU A 389 4.15 1.22 16.43
N GLU A 390 2.87 1.03 16.78
CA GLU A 390 2.41 0.99 18.16
C GLU A 390 3.00 -0.20 18.92
N ARG A 391 3.43 0.05 20.17
CA ARG A 391 4.03 -0.99 21.02
C ARG A 391 3.04 -1.67 21.94
N LEU A 392 1.83 -1.11 22.05
CA LEU A 392 0.80 -1.56 22.96
C LEU A 392 -0.52 -1.74 22.22
N VAL A 393 -1.15 -2.91 22.39
CA VAL A 393 -2.50 -3.18 21.91
C VAL A 393 -3.42 -3.36 23.11
N TYR A 394 -4.31 -2.39 23.32
CA TYR A 394 -5.24 -2.42 24.44
C TYR A 394 -6.44 -3.34 24.15
N ALA A 395 -6.75 -4.22 25.09
CA ALA A 395 -7.91 -5.11 25.00
C ALA A 395 -9.21 -4.34 25.25
N PRO A 396 -10.14 -4.27 24.27
CA PRO A 396 -11.38 -3.51 24.43
C PRO A 396 -12.31 -4.22 25.43
N GLN A 397 -13.18 -3.46 26.08
CA GLN A 397 -14.23 -4.01 26.95
C GLN A 397 -15.45 -4.52 26.18
N VAL A 398 -15.57 -4.16 24.90
CA VAL A 398 -16.66 -4.60 24.03
C VAL A 398 -16.05 -5.28 22.82
N ILE A 399 -16.42 -6.53 22.59
CA ILE A 399 -15.98 -7.32 21.44
C ILE A 399 -17.18 -7.69 20.58
N LYS A 400 -16.97 -7.78 19.26
CA LYS A 400 -17.99 -8.28 18.34
C LYS A 400 -17.83 -9.79 18.21
N ARG A 401 -18.83 -10.56 18.64
CA ARG A 401 -18.86 -12.01 18.46
C ARG A 401 -19.67 -12.35 17.21
N PRO A 402 -19.07 -13.04 16.21
CA PRO A 402 -19.79 -13.42 15.00
C PRO A 402 -21.09 -14.17 15.35
N GLY A 403 -22.22 -13.76 14.75
CA GLY A 403 -23.54 -14.37 15.00
C GLY A 403 -24.21 -14.02 16.35
N HIS A 404 -23.50 -13.41 17.30
CA HIS A 404 -23.99 -13.16 18.66
C HIS A 404 -24.01 -11.68 19.08
N GLY A 405 -23.57 -10.77 18.19
CA GLY A 405 -23.62 -9.32 18.44
C GLY A 405 -22.44 -8.80 19.26
N LEU A 406 -22.66 -7.73 20.03
CA LEU A 406 -21.65 -7.15 20.91
C LEU A 406 -21.67 -7.85 22.28
N GLU A 407 -20.53 -8.38 22.72
CA GLU A 407 -20.32 -8.94 24.05
C GLU A 407 -19.50 -7.96 24.88
N GLN A 408 -19.97 -7.66 26.09
CA GLN A 408 -19.23 -6.87 27.06
C GLN A 408 -18.39 -7.78 27.95
N ILE A 409 -17.08 -7.61 27.91
CA ILE A 409 -16.12 -8.32 28.76
C ILE A 409 -15.83 -7.47 30.00
N LYS A 410 -16.00 -8.09 31.17
CA LYS A 410 -15.51 -7.51 32.43
C LYS A 410 -14.11 -8.05 32.70
N TRP A 411 -13.11 -7.25 32.35
CA TRP A 411 -11.72 -7.62 32.56
C TRP A 411 -11.40 -7.73 34.06
N SER A 412 -10.65 -8.78 34.40
CA SER A 412 -10.00 -9.03 35.67
C SER A 412 -8.66 -9.69 35.38
N TYR A 413 -7.83 -9.92 36.41
CA TYR A 413 -6.59 -10.67 36.24
C TYR A 413 -6.85 -12.06 35.64
N ASP A 414 -7.79 -12.82 36.24
CA ASP A 414 -8.10 -14.19 35.79
C ASP A 414 -8.66 -14.20 34.37
N GLU A 415 -9.50 -13.24 34.01
CA GLU A 415 -10.07 -13.15 32.66
C GLU A 415 -9.01 -12.75 31.63
N ALA A 416 -8.09 -11.84 31.98
CA ALA A 416 -6.96 -11.47 31.13
C ALA A 416 -6.03 -12.67 30.90
N VAL A 417 -5.65 -13.38 31.96
CA VAL A 417 -4.84 -14.60 31.87
C VAL A 417 -5.54 -15.62 31.00
N LYS A 418 -6.82 -15.93 31.26
CA LYS A 418 -7.61 -16.90 30.49
C LYS A 418 -7.69 -16.54 29.01
N ARG A 419 -8.08 -15.31 28.68
CA ARG A 419 -8.34 -14.87 27.31
C ARG A 419 -7.08 -14.43 26.54
N PHE A 420 -5.89 -14.39 27.16
CA PHE A 420 -4.68 -13.92 26.49
C PHE A 420 -4.38 -14.65 25.15
N PRO A 421 -4.32 -15.99 25.07
CA PRO A 421 -4.13 -16.71 23.80
C PRO A 421 -5.23 -16.42 22.77
N TRP A 422 -6.49 -16.33 23.22
CA TRP A 422 -7.62 -15.94 22.38
C TRP A 422 -7.42 -14.54 21.81
N PHE A 423 -7.00 -13.58 22.62
CA PHE A 423 -6.77 -12.21 22.17
C PHE A 423 -5.54 -12.10 21.26
N CYS A 424 -4.49 -12.89 21.51
CA CYS A 424 -3.38 -13.04 20.56
C CYS A 424 -3.88 -13.49 19.19
N ARG A 425 -4.92 -14.35 19.12
CA ARG A 425 -5.53 -14.76 17.85
C ARG A 425 -6.29 -13.63 17.19
N GLU A 426 -7.10 -12.89 17.94
CA GLU A 426 -7.82 -11.73 17.39
C GLU A 426 -6.86 -10.65 16.85
N LYS A 427 -5.64 -10.59 17.40
CA LYS A 427 -4.57 -9.68 16.99
C LYS A 427 -3.45 -10.32 16.18
N ARG A 428 -3.64 -11.54 15.67
CA ARG A 428 -2.57 -12.34 15.00
C ARG A 428 -1.92 -11.72 13.77
N PHE A 429 -2.55 -10.69 13.19
CA PHE A 429 -2.03 -9.94 12.04
C PHE A 429 -1.25 -8.68 12.45
N VAL A 430 -1.07 -8.43 13.75
CA VAL A 430 -0.16 -7.42 14.27
C VAL A 430 1.25 -7.99 14.23
N GLU A 431 2.13 -7.40 13.42
CA GLU A 431 3.55 -7.76 13.35
C GLU A 431 4.22 -7.56 14.72
N GLY A 432 5.17 -8.40 15.07
CA GLY A 432 5.89 -8.31 16.34
C GLY A 432 5.06 -8.65 17.60
N LEU A 433 3.78 -9.05 17.46
CA LEU A 433 2.93 -9.38 18.61
C LEU A 433 3.55 -10.45 19.50
N ASP A 434 3.76 -10.10 20.78
CA ASP A 434 4.26 -11.01 21.77
C ASP A 434 3.14 -11.96 22.24
N LYS A 435 3.48 -13.25 22.25
CA LYS A 435 2.55 -14.33 22.58
C LYS A 435 2.82 -14.91 23.97
N THR A 436 3.80 -14.39 24.70
CA THR A 436 4.24 -14.95 25.97
C THR A 436 4.03 -13.94 27.10
N PHE A 437 4.24 -12.66 26.83
CA PHE A 437 4.18 -11.58 27.80
C PHE A 437 3.05 -10.60 27.49
N PHE A 438 2.39 -10.13 28.54
CA PHE A 438 1.39 -9.06 28.45
C PHE A 438 1.38 -8.19 29.71
N ILE A 439 0.66 -7.08 29.63
CA ILE A 439 0.58 -6.05 30.66
C ILE A 439 -0.82 -6.04 31.25
N CYS A 440 -0.92 -5.96 32.58
CA CYS A 440 -2.16 -5.69 33.31
C CYS A 440 -2.07 -4.34 34.03
N ILE A 441 -3.00 -3.45 33.68
CA ILE A 441 -3.24 -2.16 34.32
C ILE A 441 -4.44 -2.36 35.24
N ASP A 442 -4.16 -2.63 36.52
CA ASP A 442 -5.13 -3.18 37.47
C ASP A 442 -5.62 -2.19 38.53
N GLY A 443 -5.55 -0.90 38.22
CA GLY A 443 -6.01 0.21 39.07
C GLY A 443 -5.74 1.57 38.41
N ASP A 444 -6.25 2.63 39.01
CA ASP A 444 -6.02 4.01 38.58
C ASP A 444 -4.81 4.68 39.25
N GLU A 445 -4.29 4.14 40.35
CA GLU A 445 -3.06 4.59 41.03
C GLU A 445 -1.78 3.87 40.57
N VAL A 446 -1.73 3.43 39.31
CA VAL A 446 -0.60 2.68 38.73
C VAL A 446 0.71 3.47 38.68
N THR A 447 0.66 4.80 38.78
CA THR A 447 1.88 5.64 38.91
C THR A 447 2.57 5.47 40.25
N LYS A 448 1.81 5.14 41.32
CA LYS A 448 2.34 4.88 42.67
C LYS A 448 2.61 3.39 42.87
N THR A 449 1.69 2.54 42.42
CA THR A 449 1.68 1.10 42.69
C THR A 449 2.38 0.29 41.59
N GLY A 450 2.74 0.90 40.47
CA GLY A 450 3.23 0.20 39.30
C GLY A 450 2.12 -0.55 38.55
N LEU A 451 2.52 -1.35 37.57
CA LEU A 451 1.65 -2.26 36.82
C LEU A 451 2.15 -3.70 36.92
N LEU A 452 1.32 -4.66 36.50
CA LEU A 452 1.69 -6.08 36.46
C LEU A 452 2.17 -6.47 35.06
N LEU A 453 3.38 -7.00 34.99
CA LEU A 453 3.83 -7.78 33.86
C LEU A 453 3.44 -9.24 34.10
N VAL A 454 2.89 -9.88 33.08
CA VAL A 454 2.45 -11.27 33.16
C VAL A 454 3.14 -12.07 32.08
N ARG A 455 3.69 -13.22 32.45
CA ARG A 455 4.19 -14.24 31.56
C ARG A 455 3.22 -15.41 31.62
N ARG A 456 2.62 -15.78 30.49
CA ARG A 456 1.85 -17.02 30.35
C ARG A 456 2.58 -17.92 29.36
N LYS A 457 3.07 -19.08 29.82
CA LYS A 457 3.68 -20.06 28.91
C LYS A 457 2.59 -20.90 28.24
N TRP A 458 2.64 -20.96 26.93
CA TRP A 458 1.84 -21.84 26.09
C TRP A 458 2.56 -22.02 24.75
N ASP A 459 2.03 -22.83 23.85
CA ASP A 459 2.71 -23.15 22.58
C ASP A 459 2.74 -22.00 21.56
N GLY A 460 2.04 -20.89 21.81
CA GLY A 460 2.00 -19.74 20.91
C GLY A 460 1.30 -20.04 19.58
N ASN A 461 0.65 -21.20 19.44
CA ASN A 461 0.02 -21.61 18.19
C ASN A 461 -1.34 -20.92 18.02
N LEU A 462 -1.35 -19.93 17.13
CA LEU A 462 -2.55 -19.17 16.76
C LEU A 462 -3.30 -19.79 15.57
N TRP A 463 -2.62 -20.65 14.82
CA TRP A 463 -3.08 -21.20 13.55
C TRP A 463 -3.72 -22.57 13.79
N ASP A 464 -4.74 -22.89 13.01
CA ASP A 464 -5.49 -24.17 13.05
C ASP A 464 -6.20 -24.50 14.38
N ARG A 465 -6.31 -23.53 15.29
CA ARG A 465 -7.18 -23.62 16.47
C ARG A 465 -8.50 -22.91 16.26
N THR A 466 -9.50 -23.14 17.08
CA THR A 466 -10.72 -22.33 17.14
C THR A 466 -10.64 -21.31 18.28
N ARG A 467 -11.58 -20.35 18.30
CA ARG A 467 -11.69 -19.38 19.42
C ARG A 467 -11.94 -20.10 20.74
N ASP A 468 -12.83 -21.08 20.74
CA ASP A 468 -13.24 -21.80 21.95
C ASP A 468 -12.08 -22.69 22.47
N GLU A 469 -11.35 -23.35 21.58
CA GLU A 469 -10.14 -24.11 21.96
C GLU A 469 -9.10 -23.24 22.67
N LEU A 470 -8.90 -21.99 22.22
CA LEU A 470 -7.96 -21.05 22.87
C LEU A 470 -8.45 -20.55 24.22
N LEU A 471 -9.78 -20.43 24.41
CA LEU A 471 -10.40 -20.04 25.67
C LEU A 471 -10.37 -21.17 26.71
N ASP A 472 -10.37 -22.41 26.24
CA ASP A 472 -10.34 -23.62 27.06
C ASP A 472 -8.92 -24.15 27.34
N LEU A 473 -7.89 -23.47 26.83
CA LEU A 473 -6.50 -23.83 27.13
C LEU A 473 -6.24 -23.80 28.65
N PRO A 474 -5.56 -24.83 29.20
CA PRO A 474 -5.22 -24.85 30.61
C PRO A 474 -4.36 -23.62 30.96
N ILE A 475 -4.56 -23.14 32.18
CA ILE A 475 -3.82 -22.01 32.74
C ILE A 475 -2.69 -22.59 33.58
N ASP A 476 -1.61 -22.97 32.90
CA ASP A 476 -0.39 -23.49 33.52
C ASP A 476 0.74 -22.45 33.41
N ASP A 477 1.70 -22.50 34.34
CA ASP A 477 2.97 -21.73 34.29
C ASP A 477 2.77 -20.23 33.98
N VAL A 478 1.97 -19.58 34.83
CA VAL A 478 1.78 -18.13 34.84
C VAL A 478 2.67 -17.50 35.91
N LYS A 479 3.58 -16.62 35.48
CA LYS A 479 4.39 -15.80 36.39
C LYS A 479 3.97 -14.34 36.28
N THR A 480 4.09 -13.60 37.38
CA THR A 480 3.78 -12.17 37.41
C THR A 480 4.83 -11.41 38.19
N VAL A 481 5.11 -10.18 37.76
CA VAL A 481 5.97 -9.25 38.49
C VAL A 481 5.40 -7.85 38.41
N ARG A 482 5.44 -7.11 39.51
CA ARG A 482 4.99 -5.72 39.58
C ARG A 482 6.18 -4.80 39.35
N VAL A 483 6.04 -3.85 38.43
CA VAL A 483 7.13 -2.94 38.02
C VAL A 483 6.64 -1.49 37.94
N PRO A 484 7.55 -0.50 38.07
CA PRO A 484 7.24 0.89 37.80
C PRO A 484 6.73 1.07 36.36
N ILE A 485 5.67 1.87 36.20
CA ILE A 485 5.01 2.04 34.90
C ILE A 485 5.94 2.51 33.79
N LYS A 486 6.86 3.42 34.11
CA LYS A 486 7.82 4.01 33.17
C LYS A 486 8.93 3.06 32.72
N GLU A 487 9.11 1.95 33.43
CA GLU A 487 10.14 0.95 33.15
C GLU A 487 9.57 -0.29 32.46
N ALA A 488 8.24 -0.45 32.47
CA ALA A 488 7.54 -1.66 32.04
C ALA A 488 7.93 -2.12 30.63
N LEU A 489 7.85 -1.22 29.65
CA LEU A 489 8.17 -1.56 28.26
C LEU A 489 9.65 -1.94 28.10
N ALA A 490 10.55 -1.14 28.66
CA ALA A 490 12.00 -1.39 28.58
C ALA A 490 12.41 -2.71 29.25
N ILE A 491 11.78 -3.06 30.39
CA ILE A 491 12.00 -4.34 31.07
C ILE A 491 11.58 -5.51 30.18
N LEU A 492 10.39 -5.44 29.55
CA LEU A 492 9.90 -6.48 28.65
C LEU A 492 10.79 -6.65 27.42
N GLU A 493 11.20 -5.54 26.78
CA GLU A 493 12.07 -5.57 25.60
C GLU A 493 13.43 -6.20 25.88
N LYS A 494 14.07 -5.81 26.99
CA LYS A 494 15.37 -6.37 27.40
C LYS A 494 15.25 -7.82 27.84
N GLY A 495 14.27 -8.13 28.68
CA GLY A 495 14.07 -9.47 29.21
C GLY A 495 13.77 -10.49 28.12
N LYS A 496 12.98 -10.13 27.10
CA LYS A 496 12.73 -10.96 25.92
C LYS A 496 14.01 -11.28 25.13
N LYS A 497 14.96 -10.34 25.07
CA LYS A 497 16.27 -10.53 24.42
C LYS A 497 17.26 -11.31 25.29
N GLY A 498 16.88 -11.69 26.51
CA GLY A 498 17.78 -12.32 27.49
C GLY A 498 18.74 -11.33 28.15
N GLU A 499 18.59 -10.02 27.90
CA GLU A 499 19.41 -8.94 28.46
C GLU A 499 18.96 -8.64 29.90
N THR A 500 19.08 -9.63 30.79
CA THR A 500 18.62 -9.56 32.18
C THR A 500 19.70 -9.06 33.16
N ASP A 501 20.86 -8.67 32.64
CA ASP A 501 21.96 -8.09 33.42
C ASP A 501 21.52 -6.75 34.05
N GLY A 502 21.70 -6.64 35.37
CA GLY A 502 21.24 -5.49 36.15
C GLY A 502 19.77 -5.55 36.60
N MET A 503 19.00 -6.56 36.20
CA MET A 503 17.67 -6.81 36.77
C MET A 503 17.76 -7.47 38.15
N SER A 504 16.74 -7.27 38.99
CA SER A 504 16.61 -7.99 40.27
C SER A 504 16.42 -9.49 40.04
N ASP A 505 16.75 -10.32 41.03
CA ASP A 505 16.63 -11.78 40.90
C ASP A 505 15.17 -12.22 40.66
N GLY A 506 14.20 -11.51 41.22
CA GLY A 506 12.78 -11.74 40.94
C GLY A 506 12.38 -11.42 39.50
N LEU A 507 12.97 -10.38 38.90
CA LEU A 507 12.79 -10.07 37.48
C LEU A 507 13.49 -11.08 36.58
N LYS A 508 14.67 -11.56 36.96
CA LYS A 508 15.36 -12.64 36.23
C LYS A 508 14.52 -13.91 36.22
N ASP A 509 14.02 -14.35 37.38
CA ASP A 509 13.14 -15.53 37.47
C ASP A 509 11.85 -15.36 36.65
N PHE A 510 11.32 -14.14 36.54
CA PHE A 510 10.16 -13.86 35.67
C PHE A 510 10.45 -14.15 34.19
N PHE A 511 11.68 -14.02 33.70
CA PHE A 511 12.05 -14.31 32.31
C PHE A 511 12.57 -15.75 32.07
N LEU A 512 12.91 -16.49 33.14
CA LEU A 512 13.33 -17.92 33.12
C LEU A 512 12.15 -18.89 33.17
#